data_AF-A0A8T7AIQ8-F1
#
_entry.id   AF-A0A8T7AIQ8-F1
#
_cell.length_a   1.000
_cell.length_b   1.000
_cell.length_c   1.000
_cell.angle_alpha   90.00
_cell.angle_beta   90.00
_cell.angle_gamma   90.00
#
_symmetry.space_group_name_H-M   'P 1'
#
loop_
_entity.id
_entity.type
_entity.pdbx_description
1 polymer ?
#
loop_
_entity_poly.entity_id
_entity_poly.type
_entity_poly.pdbx_seq_one_letter_code
_entity_poly.pdbx_strand_id
1 'polypeptide(L)'
;NLHSSSSHSAAAVSKAAGALDLLAQAAQKLFSRIEPSLEQRQQMLDAVMQLGVQGEYHDYIAAEQGVMAMDALSFSLPENPALASLVSGAYRLTENDETYVPEKLKRALIDYLKR
;
A
#
# COMPACT_ATOMS: atom_id res chain seq x y z
N ASN A 1 -21.36 -28.16 -18.78
CA ASN A 1 -20.88 -28.06 -17.38
C ASN A 1 -19.74 -27.07 -17.12
N LEU A 2 -19.09 -26.46 -18.12
CA LEU A 2 -18.12 -25.37 -17.89
C LEU A 2 -18.78 -24.00 -17.67
N HIS A 3 -19.89 -23.74 -18.35
CA HIS A 3 -20.60 -22.46 -18.32
C HIS A 3 -21.29 -22.14 -16.96
N SER A 4 -21.65 -23.18 -16.20
CA SER A 4 -22.25 -23.08 -14.87
C SER A 4 -21.21 -22.84 -13.76
N SER A 5 -20.01 -23.41 -13.89
CA SER A 5 -18.89 -23.14 -12.98
C SER A 5 -18.31 -21.74 -13.14
N SER A 6 -18.20 -21.23 -14.37
CA SER A 6 -17.72 -19.86 -14.61
C SER A 6 -18.68 -18.80 -14.08
N SER A 7 -20.00 -19.01 -14.23
CA SER A 7 -21.03 -18.11 -13.70
C SER A 7 -21.12 -18.16 -12.17
N HIS A 8 -20.93 -19.33 -11.54
CA HIS A 8 -20.79 -19.42 -10.08
C HIS A 8 -19.53 -18.72 -9.56
N SER A 9 -18.41 -18.85 -10.25
CA SER A 9 -17.16 -18.16 -9.89
C SER A 9 -17.30 -16.63 -10.00
N ALA A 10 -17.90 -16.12 -11.08
CA ALA A 10 -18.15 -14.70 -11.25
C ALA A 10 -19.11 -14.14 -10.18
N ALA A 11 -20.19 -14.86 -9.85
CA ALA A 11 -21.11 -14.46 -8.79
C ALA A 11 -20.45 -14.45 -7.40
N ALA A 12 -19.58 -15.43 -7.12
CA ALA A 12 -18.83 -15.49 -5.87
C ALA A 12 -17.82 -14.33 -5.75
N VAL A 13 -17.10 -14.00 -6.82
CA VAL A 13 -16.18 -12.85 -6.88
C VAL A 13 -16.94 -11.54 -6.68
N SER A 14 -18.08 -11.36 -7.35
CA SER A 14 -18.91 -10.16 -7.19
C SER A 14 -19.43 -10.01 -5.76
N LYS A 15 -19.86 -11.11 -5.13
CA LYS A 15 -20.29 -11.10 -3.72
C LYS A 15 -19.13 -10.75 -2.77
N ALA A 16 -17.94 -11.30 -3.01
CA ALA A 16 -16.76 -11.00 -2.21
C ALA A 16 -16.35 -9.53 -2.35
N ALA A 17 -16.38 -8.98 -3.58
CA ALA A 17 -16.12 -7.58 -3.83
C ALA A 17 -17.11 -6.66 -3.11
N GLY A 18 -18.42 -6.98 -3.15
CA GLY A 18 -19.43 -6.22 -2.41
C GLY A 18 -19.24 -6.29 -0.89
N ALA A 19 -18.82 -7.43 -0.35
CA ALA A 19 -18.51 -7.55 1.08
C ALA A 19 -17.26 -6.73 1.46
N LEU A 20 -16.23 -6.72 0.61
CA LEU A 20 -15.02 -5.93 0.80
C LEU A 20 -15.33 -4.43 0.80
N ASP A 21 -16.15 -3.97 -0.15
CA ASP A 21 -16.59 -2.57 -0.24
C ASP A 21 -17.35 -2.12 1.01
N LEU A 22 -18.27 -2.95 1.52
CA LEU A 22 -18.97 -2.66 2.77
C LEU A 22 -18.03 -2.57 3.98
N LEU A 23 -17.02 -3.46 4.05
CA LEU A 23 -16.01 -3.41 5.11
C LEU A 23 -15.14 -2.15 4.99
N ALA A 24 -14.73 -1.77 3.78
CA ALA A 24 -13.96 -0.56 3.53
C ALA A 24 -14.74 0.69 3.93
N GLN A 25 -16.02 0.78 3.58
CA GLN A 25 -16.89 1.89 3.98
C GLN A 25 -17.11 1.94 5.49
N ALA A 26 -17.26 0.79 6.15
CA ALA A 26 -17.39 0.70 7.60
C ALA A 26 -16.10 1.16 8.30
N ALA A 27 -14.95 0.71 7.82
CA ALA A 27 -13.64 1.14 8.30
C ALA A 27 -13.48 2.66 8.13
N GLN A 28 -13.79 3.21 6.95
CA GLN A 28 -13.72 4.65 6.68
C GLN A 28 -14.57 5.45 7.68
N LYS A 29 -15.80 5.00 7.97
CA LYS A 29 -16.67 5.64 8.96
C LYS A 29 -16.05 5.60 10.37
N LEU A 30 -15.49 4.47 10.77
CA LEU A 30 -14.82 4.35 12.07
C LEU A 30 -13.60 5.27 12.18
N PHE A 31 -12.77 5.32 11.15
CA PHE A 31 -11.52 6.08 11.15
C PHE A 31 -11.72 7.58 10.87
N SER A 32 -12.80 8.00 10.21
CA SER A 32 -13.09 9.42 9.93
C SER A 32 -13.21 10.33 11.15
N ARG A 33 -13.29 9.75 12.35
CA ARG A 33 -13.38 10.48 13.63
C ARG A 33 -12.12 10.36 14.48
N ILE A 34 -11.12 9.62 13.99
CA ILE A 34 -9.88 9.36 14.69
C ILE A 34 -8.80 10.21 14.03
N GLU A 35 -8.30 11.19 14.78
CA GLU A 35 -7.09 11.91 14.39
C GLU A 35 -5.89 11.17 15.02
N PRO A 36 -5.08 10.45 14.24
CA PRO A 36 -3.98 9.68 14.79
C PRO A 36 -2.94 10.61 15.44
N SER A 37 -2.36 10.19 16.56
CA SER A 37 -1.20 10.89 17.13
C SER A 37 -0.01 10.85 16.17
N LEU A 38 0.98 11.70 16.40
CA LEU A 38 2.22 11.67 15.63
C LEU A 38 2.88 10.27 15.65
N GLU A 39 2.92 9.65 16.83
CA GLU A 39 3.45 8.29 17.01
C GLU A 39 2.65 7.25 16.22
N GLN A 40 1.31 7.35 16.21
CA GLN A 40 0.47 6.45 15.44
C GLN A 40 0.69 6.60 13.94
N ARG A 41 0.87 7.83 13.43
CA ARG A 41 1.20 8.06 12.01
C ARG A 41 2.54 7.46 11.64
N GLN A 42 3.53 7.58 12.53
CA GLN A 42 4.83 6.95 12.33
C GLN A 42 4.71 5.42 12.29
N GLN A 43 3.96 4.83 13.23
CA GLN A 43 3.70 3.38 13.24
C GLN A 43 2.96 2.91 11.98
N MET A 44 2.01 3.70 11.47
CA MET A 44 1.33 3.41 10.20
C MET A 44 2.30 3.44 9.02
N LEU A 45 3.18 4.44 8.96
CA LEU A 45 4.20 4.52 7.91
C LEU A 45 5.16 3.32 7.97
N ASP A 46 5.64 3.00 9.18
CA ASP A 46 6.55 1.86 9.40
C ASP A 46 5.87 0.55 8.99
N ALA A 47 4.59 0.38 9.30
CA ALA A 47 3.81 -0.79 8.89
C ALA A 47 3.70 -0.90 7.36
N VAL A 48 3.42 0.21 6.66
CA VAL A 48 3.37 0.25 5.19
C VAL A 48 4.73 -0.13 4.60
N MET A 49 5.83 0.44 5.11
CA MET A 49 7.18 0.07 4.65
C MET A 49 7.49 -1.41 4.92
N GLN A 50 7.08 -1.93 6.08
CA GLN A 50 7.34 -3.31 6.47
C GLN A 50 6.63 -4.32 5.55
N LEU A 51 5.42 -4.02 5.06
CA LEU A 51 4.73 -4.83 4.06
C LEU A 51 5.56 -4.93 2.76
N GLY A 52 6.11 -3.81 2.30
CA GLY A 52 7.02 -3.79 1.15
C GLY A 52 8.29 -4.61 1.37
N VAL A 53 8.88 -4.55 2.58
CA VAL A 53 10.04 -5.39 2.94
C VAL A 53 9.68 -6.87 2.97
N GLN A 54 8.48 -7.23 3.41
CA GLN A 54 7.98 -8.61 3.44
C GLN A 54 7.67 -9.16 2.04
N GLY A 55 7.61 -8.30 1.02
CA GLY A 55 7.37 -8.70 -0.37
C GLY A 55 5.90 -8.59 -0.79
N GLU A 56 5.06 -7.91 -0.02
CA GLU A 56 3.65 -7.68 -0.38
C GLU A 56 3.51 -6.79 -1.62
N TYR A 57 4.54 -6.01 -1.95
CA TYR A 57 4.63 -5.21 -3.19
C TYR A 57 5.30 -6.01 -4.31
N HIS A 58 4.83 -7.22 -4.58
CA HIS A 58 5.42 -8.09 -5.60
C HIS A 58 4.92 -7.78 -7.02
N ASP A 59 3.78 -7.10 -7.14
CA ASP A 59 3.25 -6.59 -8.41
C ASP A 59 3.22 -5.05 -8.43
N TYR A 60 3.15 -4.49 -9.63
CA TYR A 60 3.19 -3.05 -9.85
C TYR A 60 2.05 -2.32 -9.15
N ILE A 61 0.83 -2.87 -9.18
CA ILE A 61 -0.35 -2.21 -8.61
C ILE A 61 -0.21 -2.14 -7.09
N ALA A 62 0.16 -3.25 -6.44
CA ALA A 62 0.42 -3.27 -5.01
C ALA A 62 1.53 -2.27 -4.62
N ALA A 63 2.59 -2.19 -5.43
CA ALA A 63 3.69 -1.25 -5.22
C ALA A 63 3.24 0.21 -5.33
N GLU A 64 2.51 0.57 -6.38
CA GLU A 64 1.99 1.92 -6.59
C GLU A 64 1.09 2.36 -5.42
N GLN A 65 0.17 1.49 -4.98
CA GLN A 65 -0.68 1.76 -3.82
C GLN A 65 0.13 1.93 -2.53
N GLY A 66 1.16 1.11 -2.34
CA GLY A 66 2.09 1.23 -1.22
C GLY A 66 2.85 2.57 -1.22
N VAL A 67 3.35 2.98 -2.39
CA VAL A 67 4.07 4.26 -2.55
C VAL A 67 3.17 5.46 -2.29
N MET A 68 1.94 5.46 -2.81
CA MET A 68 0.96 6.51 -2.51
C MET A 68 0.60 6.56 -1.02
N ALA A 69 0.48 5.42 -0.34
CA ALA A 69 0.23 5.37 1.10
C ALA A 69 1.41 5.96 1.89
N MET A 70 2.65 5.64 1.51
CA MET A 70 3.85 6.22 2.11
C MET A 70 3.89 7.74 1.93
N ASP A 71 3.58 8.21 0.73
CA ASP A 71 3.56 9.64 0.39
C ASP A 71 2.52 10.40 1.23
N ALA A 72 1.27 9.90 1.26
CA ALA A 72 0.19 10.48 2.05
C ALA A 72 0.52 10.55 3.56
N LEU A 73 1.13 9.50 4.11
CA LEU A 73 1.57 9.48 5.50
C LEU A 73 2.75 10.43 5.74
N SER A 74 3.67 10.56 4.78
CA SER A 74 4.83 11.45 4.90
C SER A 74 4.45 12.92 5.06
N PHE A 75 3.40 13.39 4.37
CA PHE A 75 2.86 14.75 4.52
C PHE A 75 2.30 15.04 5.92
N SER A 76 1.94 13.99 6.66
CA SER A 76 1.36 14.11 8.00
C SER A 76 2.40 14.04 9.12
N LEU A 77 3.68 13.89 8.78
CA LEU A 77 4.81 13.80 9.70
C LEU A 77 5.68 15.06 9.62
N PRO A 78 6.48 15.36 10.65
CA PRO A 78 7.53 16.38 10.58
C PRO A 78 8.45 16.14 9.38
N GLU A 79 8.92 17.23 8.79
CA GLU A 79 9.78 17.17 7.62
C GLU A 79 11.03 16.32 7.88
N ASN A 80 11.18 15.27 7.09
CA ASN A 80 12.32 14.37 7.14
C ASN A 80 12.90 14.21 5.73
N PRO A 81 14.07 14.82 5.44
CA PRO A 81 14.68 14.76 4.11
C PRO A 81 14.99 13.34 3.64
N ALA A 82 15.33 12.42 4.55
CA ALA A 82 15.60 11.03 4.19
C ALA A 82 14.31 10.31 3.76
N LEU A 83 13.20 10.57 4.46
CA LEU A 83 11.88 10.04 4.09
C LEU A 83 11.41 10.61 2.75
N ALA A 84 11.53 11.92 2.55
CA ALA A 84 11.17 12.58 1.28
C ALA A 84 11.99 12.02 0.09
N SER A 85 13.28 11.78 0.32
CA SER A 85 14.17 11.15 -0.67
C SER A 85 13.76 9.71 -0.98
N LEU A 86 13.40 8.93 0.05
CA LEU A 86 12.88 7.57 -0.12
C LEU A 86 11.60 7.58 -0.96
N VAL A 87 10.59 8.39 -0.59
CA VAL A 87 9.29 8.44 -1.29
C VAL A 87 9.49 8.83 -2.76
N SER A 88 10.28 9.87 -3.02
CA SER A 88 10.63 10.27 -4.40
C SER A 88 11.35 9.16 -5.17
N GLY A 89 12.24 8.41 -4.50
CA GLY A 89 12.91 7.27 -5.08
C GLY A 89 11.97 6.11 -5.38
N ALA A 90 11.02 5.85 -4.48
CA ALA A 90 10.03 4.81 -4.63
C ALA A 90 9.10 5.08 -5.83
N TYR A 91 8.65 6.34 -6.01
CA TYR A 91 7.87 6.73 -7.20
C TYR A 91 8.64 6.49 -8.50
N ARG A 92 9.94 6.78 -8.55
CA ARG A 92 10.76 6.48 -9.74
C ARG A 92 10.87 4.98 -10.01
N LEU A 93 10.87 4.16 -8.97
CA LEU A 93 10.91 2.70 -9.11
C LEU A 93 9.57 2.12 -9.58
N THR A 94 8.47 2.84 -9.38
CA THR A 94 7.11 2.49 -9.78
C THR A 94 6.57 3.42 -10.88
N GLU A 95 7.44 4.02 -11.70
CA GLU A 95 7.02 4.97 -12.75
C GLU A 95 6.40 4.27 -13.97
N ASN A 96 6.82 3.03 -14.24
CA ASN A 96 6.40 2.27 -15.41
C ASN A 96 6.23 0.79 -15.04
N ASP A 97 5.02 0.27 -15.27
CA ASP A 97 4.59 -1.10 -14.97
C ASP A 97 5.38 -2.18 -15.72
N GLU A 98 5.73 -1.93 -16.99
CA GLU A 98 6.52 -2.86 -17.81
C GLU A 98 7.95 -3.07 -17.28
N THR A 99 8.46 -2.10 -16.51
CA THR A 99 9.86 -2.10 -16.04
C THR A 99 9.99 -2.30 -14.53
N TYR A 100 8.86 -2.50 -13.85
CA TYR A 100 8.83 -2.65 -12.40
C TYR A 100 9.61 -3.89 -11.94
N VAL A 101 10.46 -3.70 -10.93
CA VAL A 101 11.23 -4.79 -10.31
C VAL A 101 11.05 -4.72 -8.79
N PRO A 102 10.29 -5.66 -8.18
CA PRO A 102 9.99 -5.65 -6.75
C PRO A 102 11.21 -5.55 -5.84
N GLU A 103 12.28 -6.27 -6.18
CA GLU A 103 13.51 -6.31 -5.40
C GLU A 103 14.19 -4.94 -5.29
N LYS A 104 14.05 -4.06 -6.29
CA LYS A 104 14.61 -2.71 -6.22
C LYS A 104 13.90 -1.86 -5.17
N LEU A 105 12.57 -1.91 -5.13
CA LEU A 105 11.77 -1.18 -4.15
C LEU A 105 12.02 -1.74 -2.74
N LYS A 106 11.95 -3.06 -2.60
CA LYS A 106 12.27 -3.75 -1.33
C LYS A 106 13.64 -3.37 -0.79
N ARG A 107 14.67 -3.32 -1.65
CA ARG A 107 16.02 -2.91 -1.24
C ARG A 107 16.04 -1.47 -0.72
N ALA A 108 15.39 -0.54 -1.42
CA ALA A 108 15.31 0.86 -1.01
C ALA A 108 14.66 1.01 0.38
N LEU A 109 13.57 0.27 0.65
CA LEU A 109 12.91 0.24 1.95
C LEU A 109 13.81 -0.30 3.07
N ILE A 110 14.50 -1.42 2.80
CA ILE A 110 15.48 -1.99 3.76
C ILE A 110 16.60 -1.00 4.07
N ASP A 111 17.11 -0.29 3.06
CA ASP A 111 18.19 0.67 3.22
C ASP A 111 17.79 1.92 3.99
N TYR A 112 16.51 2.28 3.98
CA TYR A 112 15.97 3.36 4.80
C TYR A 112 15.83 2.91 6.27
N LEU A 113 15.21 1.76 6.51
CA LEU A 113 14.92 1.26 7.88
C LEU A 113 16.18 0.88 8.69
N LYS A 114 17.34 0.77 8.05
CA LYS A 114 18.62 0.48 8.69
C LYS A 114 19.41 1.73 9.12
N ARG A 115 18.98 2.93 8.73
CA ARG A 115 19.63 4.20 9.08
C ARG A 115 19.26 4.63 10.49
#